data_AF-A0A7K9C1Y3-F1
#
_entry.id   AF-A0A7K9C1Y3-F1
#
_cell.length_a   1.000
_cell.length_b   1.000
_cell.length_c   1.000
_cell.angle_alpha   90.00
_cell.angle_beta   90.00
_cell.angle_gamma   90.00
#
_symmetry.space_group_name_H-M   'P 1'
#
loop_
_entity.id
_entity.type
_entity.pdbx_description
1 polymer ?
#
loop_
_entity_poly.entity_id
_entity_poly.type
_entity_poly.pdbx_seq_one_letter_code
_entity_poly.pdbx_strand_id
1 'polypeptide(L)'
;RAIAAPLGRRLGLRDKPRPTAEPNATLESFYTQLGSTAKQEDLIALAKQSDLPVRRVQTWLRRRRAQDRPGLMKKFCECSWRFTFYLFSFFSGLALLYDKPWVWDHNLCWLRYPQQPLPPALGWFYLLELSFYCSLVATLPFDVKRKDFKEQIIHHTATITLISVSYCANLIRFGAMVMVLHDASDYILEV
;
A
#
# COMPACT_ATOMS: atom_id res chain seq x y z
N ARG A 1 6.16 -9.86 9.76
CA ARG A 1 6.22 -11.11 8.93
C ARG A 1 6.20 -12.40 9.77
N ALA A 2 6.90 -12.47 10.91
CA ALA A 2 7.00 -13.69 11.72
C ALA A 2 5.65 -14.24 12.25
N ILE A 3 4.64 -13.39 12.48
CA ILE A 3 3.32 -13.80 13.01
C ILE A 3 2.30 -14.05 11.87
N ALA A 4 2.26 -13.18 10.86
CA ALA A 4 1.31 -13.30 9.75
C ALA A 4 1.56 -14.55 8.87
N ALA A 5 2.82 -14.92 8.63
CA ALA A 5 3.15 -16.10 7.82
C ALA A 5 2.64 -17.44 8.39
N PRO A 6 2.85 -17.78 9.69
CA PRO A 6 2.29 -18.99 10.27
C PRO A 6 0.76 -18.94 10.38
N LEU A 7 0.17 -17.76 10.62
CA LEU A 7 -1.29 -17.59 10.62
C LEU A 7 -1.88 -17.89 9.24
N GLY A 8 -1.28 -17.35 8.18
CA GLY A 8 -1.69 -17.62 6.80
C GLY A 8 -1.61 -19.10 6.44
N ARG A 9 -0.56 -19.80 6.88
CA ARG A 9 -0.46 -21.27 6.70
C ARG A 9 -1.55 -22.05 7.43
N ARG A 10 -1.91 -21.63 8.66
CA ARG A 10 -3.02 -22.23 9.44
C ARG A 10 -4.38 -22.00 8.77
N LEU A 11 -4.57 -20.84 8.13
CA LEU A 11 -5.75 -20.52 7.32
C LEU A 11 -5.77 -21.21 5.95
N GLY A 12 -4.81 -22.11 5.67
CA GLY A 12 -4.74 -22.86 4.41
C GLY A 12 -4.16 -22.08 3.23
N LEU A 13 -3.63 -20.87 3.44
CA LEU A 13 -2.96 -20.11 2.39
C LEU A 13 -1.64 -20.79 2.02
N ARG A 14 -1.57 -21.32 0.81
CA ARG A 14 -0.35 -21.88 0.22
C ARG A 14 -0.09 -21.21 -1.11
N ASP A 15 1.16 -20.86 -1.35
CA ASP A 15 1.57 -20.41 -2.67
C ASP A 15 1.46 -21.59 -3.65
N LYS A 16 0.64 -21.43 -4.70
CA LYS A 16 0.56 -22.44 -5.75
C LYS A 16 1.93 -22.50 -6.45
N PRO A 17 2.54 -23.67 -6.62
CA PRO A 17 3.78 -23.80 -7.37
C PRO A 17 3.54 -23.29 -8.79
N ARG A 18 4.34 -22.32 -9.22
CA ARG A 18 4.26 -21.76 -10.58
C ARG A 18 5.38 -22.37 -11.43
N PRO A 19 5.09 -22.80 -12.67
CA PRO A 19 6.12 -23.30 -13.57
C PRO A 19 7.18 -22.22 -13.77
N THR A 20 8.45 -22.58 -13.53
CA THR A 20 9.57 -21.67 -13.73
C THR A 20 9.88 -21.54 -15.22
N ALA A 21 10.34 -20.35 -15.63
CA ALA A 21 10.92 -20.18 -16.95
C ALA A 21 12.27 -20.89 -17.02
N GLU A 22 12.57 -21.55 -18.15
CA GLU A 22 13.87 -22.20 -18.36
C GLU A 22 14.99 -21.15 -18.42
N PRO A 23 16.20 -21.41 -17.93
CA PRO A 23 17.29 -20.42 -17.98
C PRO A 23 17.66 -20.09 -19.43
N ASN A 24 17.46 -18.85 -19.88
CA ASN A 24 17.89 -18.37 -21.20
C ASN A 24 18.32 -16.90 -21.12
N ALA A 25 19.62 -16.65 -21.27
CA ALA A 25 20.21 -15.32 -21.12
C ALA A 25 19.70 -14.30 -22.16
N THR A 26 19.45 -14.74 -23.40
CA THR A 26 18.94 -13.89 -24.49
C THR A 26 17.50 -13.46 -24.24
N LEU A 27 16.68 -14.38 -23.73
CA LEU A 27 15.28 -14.06 -23.39
C LEU A 27 15.19 -13.15 -22.15
N GLU A 28 16.09 -13.32 -21.17
CA GLU A 28 16.14 -12.49 -19.96
C GLU A 28 16.64 -11.06 -20.26
N SER A 29 17.69 -10.91 -21.10
CA SER A 29 18.16 -9.59 -21.54
C SER A 29 17.09 -8.84 -22.34
N PHE A 30 16.36 -9.55 -23.20
CA PHE A 30 15.21 -8.98 -23.90
C PHE A 30 14.10 -8.54 -22.94
N TYR A 31 13.74 -9.39 -21.97
CA TYR A 31 12.67 -9.09 -21.00
C TYR A 31 12.98 -7.85 -20.16
N THR A 32 14.24 -7.68 -19.76
CA THR A 32 14.70 -6.51 -18.98
C THR A 32 14.75 -5.22 -19.80
N GLN A 33 15.02 -5.30 -21.11
CA GLN A 33 15.15 -4.13 -21.99
C GLN A 33 13.84 -3.66 -22.62
N LEU A 34 13.01 -4.55 -23.18
CA LEU A 34 11.79 -4.17 -23.91
C LEU A 34 10.53 -4.14 -23.04
N GLY A 35 10.59 -4.70 -21.83
CA GLY A 35 9.46 -4.80 -20.93
C GLY A 35 8.43 -5.86 -21.33
N SER A 36 7.36 -5.96 -20.53
CA SER A 36 6.36 -7.05 -20.56
C SER A 36 5.58 -7.20 -21.87
N THR A 37 5.63 -6.21 -22.78
CA THR A 37 4.70 -6.07 -23.92
C THR A 37 5.43 -6.22 -25.24
N ALA A 38 5.76 -7.46 -25.62
CA ALA A 38 6.41 -7.76 -26.89
C ALA A 38 5.42 -7.66 -28.06
N LYS A 39 5.78 -6.94 -29.13
CA LYS A 39 5.03 -6.97 -30.40
C LYS A 39 5.33 -8.26 -31.16
N GLN A 40 4.48 -8.58 -32.13
CA GLN A 40 4.63 -9.80 -32.93
C GLN A 40 5.97 -9.84 -33.70
N GLU A 41 6.45 -8.67 -34.16
CA GLU A 41 7.73 -8.51 -34.86
C GLU A 41 8.91 -8.84 -33.94
N ASP A 42 8.90 -8.34 -32.70
CA ASP A 42 9.94 -8.59 -31.71
C ASP A 42 10.03 -10.08 -31.35
N LEU A 43 8.88 -10.78 -31.29
CA LEU A 43 8.83 -12.21 -31.00
C LEU A 43 9.47 -13.05 -32.11
N ILE A 44 9.33 -12.64 -33.37
CA ILE A 44 9.93 -13.34 -34.53
C ILE A 44 11.45 -13.11 -34.55
N ALA A 45 11.89 -11.88 -34.30
CA ALA A 45 13.31 -11.56 -34.18
C ALA A 45 13.97 -12.34 -33.03
N LEU A 46 13.31 -12.40 -31.88
CA LEU A 46 13.79 -13.11 -30.69
C LEU A 46 13.81 -14.64 -30.89
N ALA A 47 12.81 -15.19 -31.59
CA ALA A 47 12.79 -16.59 -31.99
C ALA A 47 13.99 -16.95 -32.87
N LYS A 48 14.32 -16.10 -33.84
CA LYS A 48 15.48 -16.27 -34.72
C LYS A 48 16.81 -16.15 -33.96
N GLN A 49 16.91 -15.23 -33.01
CA GLN A 49 18.13 -15.02 -32.22
C GLN A 49 18.37 -16.13 -31.18
N SER A 50 17.30 -16.74 -30.68
CA SER A 50 17.36 -17.77 -29.63
C SER A 50 17.36 -19.19 -30.19
N ASP A 51 17.26 -19.35 -31.51
CA ASP A 51 17.02 -20.62 -32.22
C ASP A 51 15.85 -21.43 -31.62
N LEU A 52 14.78 -20.72 -31.27
CA LEU A 52 13.60 -21.31 -30.64
C LEU A 52 12.34 -20.97 -31.44
N PRO A 53 11.36 -21.89 -31.50
CA PRO A 53 10.08 -21.57 -32.12
C PRO A 53 9.36 -20.47 -31.34
N VAL A 54 8.66 -19.58 -32.04
CA VAL A 54 7.91 -18.44 -31.47
C VAL A 54 7.01 -18.86 -30.29
N ARG A 55 6.40 -20.04 -30.35
CA ARG A 55 5.56 -20.59 -29.27
C ARG A 55 6.34 -20.83 -27.97
N ARG A 56 7.60 -21.29 -28.04
CA ARG A 56 8.47 -21.48 -26.87
C ARG A 56 8.84 -20.14 -26.24
N VAL A 57 9.19 -19.15 -27.07
CA VAL A 57 9.48 -17.78 -26.63
C VAL A 57 8.26 -17.14 -25.93
N GLN A 58 7.07 -17.25 -26.52
CA GLN A 58 5.83 -16.76 -25.91
C GLN A 58 5.53 -17.46 -24.57
N THR A 59 5.72 -18.77 -24.51
CA THR A 59 5.49 -19.57 -23.29
C THR A 59 6.47 -19.18 -22.19
N TRP A 60 7.73 -19.00 -22.56
CA TRP A 60 8.78 -18.53 -21.66
C TRP A 60 8.43 -17.16 -21.07
N LEU A 61 8.07 -16.18 -21.91
CA LEU A 61 7.68 -14.84 -21.47
C LEU A 61 6.45 -14.88 -20.54
N ARG A 62 5.46 -15.75 -20.81
CA ARG A 62 4.30 -15.95 -19.92
C ARG A 62 4.72 -16.50 -18.56
N ARG A 63 5.60 -17.51 -18.52
CA ARG A 63 6.11 -18.10 -17.28
C ARG A 63 6.97 -17.12 -16.49
N ARG A 64 7.86 -16.38 -17.16
CA ARG A 64 8.72 -15.36 -16.55
C ARG A 64 7.90 -14.25 -15.88
N ARG A 65 6.85 -13.76 -16.56
CA ARG A 65 5.88 -12.82 -15.96
C ARG A 65 5.11 -13.42 -14.78
N ALA A 66 4.75 -14.69 -14.86
CA ALA A 66 4.08 -15.37 -13.77
C ALA A 66 5.00 -15.56 -12.55
N GLN A 67 6.32 -15.62 -12.73
CA GLN A 67 7.31 -15.64 -11.64
C GLN A 67 7.45 -14.29 -10.95
N ASP A 68 7.42 -13.17 -11.69
CA ASP A 68 7.49 -11.81 -11.10
C ASP A 68 6.27 -11.47 -10.25
N ARG A 69 5.14 -12.14 -10.49
CA ARG A 69 3.95 -11.91 -9.70
C ARG A 69 4.17 -12.40 -8.27
N PRO A 70 3.98 -11.55 -7.25
CA PRO A 70 4.26 -11.91 -5.88
C PRO A 70 3.36 -13.06 -5.41
N GLY A 71 3.91 -13.85 -4.49
CA GLY A 71 3.18 -14.92 -3.82
C GLY A 71 1.97 -14.40 -3.06
N LEU A 72 0.96 -15.24 -2.93
CA LEU A 72 -0.22 -14.99 -2.10
C LEU A 72 0.19 -14.72 -0.65
N MET A 73 1.18 -15.45 -0.15
CA MET A 73 1.68 -15.28 1.22
C MET A 73 2.32 -13.91 1.45
N LYS A 74 3.06 -13.39 0.44
CA LYS A 74 3.68 -12.06 0.51
C LYS A 74 2.60 -10.98 0.62
N LYS A 75 1.59 -11.05 -0.25
CA LYS A 75 0.44 -10.13 -0.21
C LYS A 75 -0.32 -10.21 1.11
N PHE A 76 -0.59 -11.42 1.60
CA PHE A 76 -1.27 -11.61 2.88
C PHE A 76 -0.51 -10.97 4.04
N CYS A 77 0.81 -11.15 4.09
CA CYS A 77 1.63 -10.53 5.13
C CYS A 77 1.64 -9.00 5.05
N GLU A 78 1.68 -8.43 3.85
CA GLU A 78 1.63 -6.98 3.61
C GLU A 78 0.27 -6.42 4.07
N CYS A 79 -0.84 -7.02 3.64
CA CYS A 79 -2.19 -6.62 4.04
C CYS A 79 -2.43 -6.79 5.55
N SER A 80 -1.96 -7.89 6.15
CA SER A 80 -2.17 -8.15 7.58
C SER A 80 -1.49 -7.13 8.48
N TRP A 81 -0.26 -6.71 8.14
CA TRP A 81 0.45 -5.70 8.92
C TRP A 81 -0.25 -4.34 8.86
N ARG A 82 -0.64 -3.90 7.67
CA ARG A 82 -1.40 -2.65 7.49
C ARG A 82 -2.72 -2.71 8.23
N PHE A 83 -3.44 -3.82 8.11
CA PHE A 83 -4.69 -4.05 8.84
C PHE A 83 -4.52 -3.93 10.36
N THR A 84 -3.52 -4.58 10.94
CA THR A 84 -3.25 -4.47 12.39
C THR A 84 -2.97 -3.03 12.80
N PHE A 85 -2.22 -2.28 12.00
CA PHE A 85 -1.93 -0.88 12.29
C PHE A 85 -3.19 -0.01 12.24
N TYR A 86 -3.95 -0.04 11.14
CA TYR A 86 -5.18 0.75 11.00
C TYR A 86 -6.19 0.44 12.10
N LEU A 87 -6.36 -0.84 12.44
CA LEU A 87 -7.26 -1.25 13.52
C LEU A 87 -6.83 -0.65 14.87
N PHE A 88 -5.54 -0.73 15.20
CA PHE A 88 -5.01 -0.19 16.45
C PHE A 88 -5.07 1.34 16.48
N SER A 89 -4.74 2.00 15.37
CA SER A 89 -4.81 3.46 15.22
C SER A 89 -6.24 3.97 15.39
N PHE A 90 -7.20 3.34 14.72
CA PHE A 90 -8.63 3.67 14.84
C PHE A 90 -9.15 3.60 16.28
N PHE A 91 -8.90 2.48 16.98
CA PHE A 91 -9.34 2.35 18.38
C PHE A 91 -8.61 3.31 19.32
N SER A 92 -7.32 3.58 19.08
CA SER A 92 -6.54 4.54 19.85
C SER A 92 -7.07 5.97 19.66
N GLY A 93 -7.37 6.35 18.42
CA GLY A 93 -7.98 7.64 18.08
C GLY A 93 -9.36 7.79 18.68
N LEU A 94 -10.22 6.76 18.58
CA LEU A 94 -11.54 6.76 19.22
C LEU A 94 -11.45 6.93 20.73
N ALA A 95 -10.56 6.19 21.40
CA ALA A 95 -10.34 6.31 22.84
C ALA A 95 -9.83 7.71 23.23
N LEU A 96 -8.95 8.31 22.44
CA LEU A 96 -8.41 9.65 22.69
C LEU A 96 -9.46 10.76 22.51
N LEU A 97 -10.42 10.53 21.61
CA LEU A 97 -11.46 11.47 21.21
C LEU A 97 -12.76 11.34 22.00
N TYR A 98 -13.05 10.17 22.58
CA TYR A 98 -14.34 9.87 23.21
C TYR A 98 -14.78 10.91 24.26
N ASP A 99 -13.86 11.31 25.14
CA ASP A 99 -14.12 12.27 26.22
C ASP A 99 -14.09 13.74 25.76
N LYS A 100 -13.97 14.01 24.45
CA LYS A 100 -13.83 15.37 23.93
C LYS A 100 -15.19 15.92 23.46
N PRO A 101 -15.67 17.04 24.03
CA PRO A 101 -17.00 17.55 23.72
C PRO A 101 -17.15 18.03 22.26
N TRP A 102 -16.04 18.46 21.64
CA TRP A 102 -16.00 18.92 20.25
C TRP A 102 -16.16 17.81 19.20
N VAL A 103 -16.10 16.54 19.60
CA VAL A 103 -16.44 15.40 18.73
C VAL A 103 -17.95 15.30 18.53
N TRP A 104 -18.71 15.63 19.58
CA TRP A 104 -20.16 15.52 19.61
C TRP A 104 -20.84 16.81 19.16
N ASP A 105 -20.25 17.97 19.48
CA ASP A 105 -20.69 19.28 18.98
C ASP A 105 -19.58 19.95 18.17
N HIS A 106 -19.75 19.91 16.84
CA HIS A 106 -18.79 20.46 15.88
C HIS A 106 -18.66 21.99 15.98
N ASN A 107 -19.63 22.69 16.57
CA ASN A 107 -19.50 24.14 16.79
C ASN A 107 -18.36 24.45 17.77
N LEU A 108 -18.11 23.54 18.71
CA LEU A 108 -17.00 23.66 19.65
C LEU A 108 -15.64 23.47 18.96
N CYS A 109 -15.57 22.94 17.74
CA CYS A 109 -14.32 22.88 16.99
C CYS A 109 -13.79 24.28 16.63
N TRP A 110 -14.68 25.27 16.46
CA TRP A 110 -14.30 26.66 16.16
C TRP A 110 -13.90 27.46 17.41
N LEU A 111 -14.27 26.99 18.60
CA LEU A 111 -14.03 27.70 19.85
C LEU A 111 -12.53 27.91 20.07
N ARG A 112 -12.11 29.18 20.18
CA ARG A 112 -10.71 29.62 20.35
C ARG A 112 -9.78 29.31 19.17
N TYR A 113 -10.30 29.02 17.98
CA TYR A 113 -9.46 29.03 16.78
C TYR A 113 -8.94 30.47 16.51
N PRO A 114 -7.66 30.68 16.13
CA PRO A 114 -6.61 29.69 15.86
C PRO A 114 -5.75 29.30 17.07
N GLN A 115 -6.04 29.78 18.28
CA GLN A 115 -5.29 29.45 19.51
C GLN A 115 -5.86 28.21 20.21
N GLN A 116 -5.72 27.04 19.57
CA GLN A 116 -6.09 25.76 20.15
C GLN A 116 -4.86 25.13 20.84
N PRO A 117 -4.91 24.86 22.15
CA PRO A 117 -3.82 24.15 22.81
C PRO A 117 -3.80 22.70 22.33
N LEU A 118 -2.66 22.23 21.81
CA LEU A 118 -2.44 20.85 21.41
C LEU A 118 -2.08 20.01 22.63
N PRO A 119 -2.93 19.07 23.06
CA PRO A 119 -2.56 18.14 24.12
C PRO A 119 -1.40 17.24 23.65
N PRO A 120 -0.40 16.92 24.50
CA PRO A 120 0.74 16.11 24.10
C PRO A 120 0.36 14.76 23.48
N ALA A 121 -0.65 14.08 24.04
CA ALA A 121 -1.14 12.80 23.51
C ALA A 121 -1.67 12.91 22.08
N LEU A 122 -2.33 14.03 21.75
CA LEU A 122 -2.83 14.28 20.41
C LEU A 122 -1.69 14.65 19.46
N GLY A 123 -0.67 15.37 19.93
CA GLY A 123 0.55 15.62 19.15
C GLY A 123 1.29 14.33 18.77
N TRP A 124 1.44 13.39 19.71
CA TRP A 124 2.02 12.08 19.42
C TRP A 124 1.19 11.27 18.43
N PHE A 125 -0.13 11.31 18.55
CA PHE A 125 -1.05 10.65 17.62
C PHE A 125 -0.89 11.18 16.19
N TYR A 126 -0.91 12.51 16.02
CA TYR A 126 -0.62 13.19 14.75
C TYR A 126 0.74 12.75 14.15
N LEU A 127 1.79 12.75 14.98
CA LEU A 127 3.13 12.41 14.51
C LEU A 127 3.23 10.95 14.08
N LEU A 128 2.58 10.05 14.82
CA LEU A 128 2.55 8.61 14.55
C LEU A 128 1.79 8.31 13.26
N GLU A 129 0.59 8.87 13.08
CA GLU A 129 -0.17 8.72 11.83
C GLU A 129 0.58 9.29 10.64
N LEU A 130 1.08 10.53 10.74
CA LEU A 130 1.84 11.16 9.66
C LEU A 130 3.06 10.32 9.27
N SER A 131 3.81 9.83 10.26
CA SER A 131 4.97 8.97 10.04
C SER A 131 4.58 7.66 9.35
N PHE A 132 3.45 7.07 9.73
CA PHE A 132 2.93 5.87 9.09
C PHE A 132 2.55 6.12 7.63
N TYR A 133 1.73 7.13 7.32
CA TYR A 133 1.34 7.44 5.94
C TYR A 133 2.56 7.80 5.07
N CYS A 134 3.52 8.56 5.59
CA CYS A 134 4.80 8.82 4.93
C CYS A 134 5.58 7.52 4.66
N SER A 135 5.60 6.60 5.63
CA SER A 135 6.25 5.30 5.46
C SER A 135 5.58 4.48 4.36
N LEU A 136 4.24 4.51 4.24
CA LEU A 136 3.53 3.83 3.16
C LEU A 136 3.98 4.39 1.81
N VAL A 137 3.93 5.71 1.63
CA VAL A 137 4.36 6.36 0.39
C VAL A 137 5.81 6.03 0.05
N ALA A 138 6.70 5.98 1.05
CA ALA A 138 8.10 5.63 0.85
C ALA A 138 8.32 4.16 0.49
N THR A 139 7.49 3.23 0.99
CA THR A 139 7.59 1.79 0.67
C THR A 139 6.87 1.41 -0.62
N LEU A 140 5.95 2.24 -1.13
CA LEU A 140 5.17 1.98 -2.33
C LEU A 140 5.99 1.58 -3.58
N PRO A 141 7.18 2.16 -3.87
CA PRO A 141 8.00 1.73 -5.00
C PRO A 141 8.48 0.26 -4.92
N PHE A 142 8.61 -0.26 -3.70
CA PHE A 142 9.05 -1.63 -3.41
C PHE A 142 7.87 -2.61 -3.26
N ASP A 143 6.66 -2.07 -3.13
CA ASP A 143 5.44 -2.84 -3.06
C ASP A 143 5.05 -3.42 -4.42
N VAL A 144 4.17 -4.41 -4.35
CA VAL A 144 3.58 -5.06 -5.51
C VAL A 144 2.80 -4.03 -6.32
N LYS A 145 3.24 -3.69 -7.54
CA LYS A 145 2.44 -2.87 -8.46
C LYS A 145 1.08 -3.51 -8.73
N ARG A 146 0.03 -2.95 -8.11
CA ARG A 146 -1.38 -3.27 -8.39
C ARG A 146 -1.95 -2.27 -9.41
N LYS A 147 -3.19 -2.47 -9.88
CA LYS A 147 -3.81 -1.60 -10.91
C LYS A 147 -4.28 -0.27 -10.31
N ASP A 148 -4.71 -0.34 -9.07
CA ASP A 148 -5.10 0.68 -8.08
C ASP A 148 -3.92 1.48 -7.51
N PHE A 149 -2.67 1.16 -7.90
CA PHE A 149 -1.46 1.79 -7.36
C PHE A 149 -1.44 3.32 -7.45
N LYS A 150 -1.90 3.88 -8.57
CA LYS A 150 -1.92 5.34 -8.77
C LYS A 150 -2.94 6.02 -7.87
N GLU A 151 -4.11 5.40 -7.71
CA GLU A 151 -5.19 5.90 -6.88
C GLU A 151 -4.78 5.88 -5.40
N GLN A 152 -4.14 4.79 -4.95
CA GLN A 152 -3.60 4.67 -3.60
C GLN A 152 -2.54 5.76 -3.31
N ILE A 153 -1.62 6.04 -4.24
CA ILE A 153 -0.65 7.15 -4.07
C ILE A 153 -1.34 8.49 -3.91
N ILE A 154 -2.30 8.80 -4.79
CA ILE A 154 -3.00 10.08 -4.77
C ILE A 154 -3.74 10.24 -3.44
N HIS A 155 -4.44 9.20 -3.00
CA HIS A 155 -5.14 9.16 -1.72
C HIS A 155 -4.19 9.42 -0.54
N HIS A 156 -3.10 8.66 -0.43
CA HIS A 156 -2.15 8.81 0.68
C HIS A 156 -1.44 10.17 0.66
N THR A 157 -1.19 10.73 -0.54
CA THR A 157 -0.64 12.08 -0.67
C THR A 157 -1.64 13.13 -0.19
N ALA A 158 -2.92 12.95 -0.49
CA ALA A 158 -3.98 13.82 -0.03
C ALA A 158 -4.14 13.77 1.50
N THR A 159 -4.12 12.57 2.11
CA THR A 159 -4.21 12.42 3.58
C THR A 159 -3.01 13.05 4.29
N ILE A 160 -1.78 12.82 3.83
CA ILE A 160 -0.57 13.46 4.37
C ILE A 160 -0.67 14.98 4.29
N THR A 161 -1.16 15.50 3.16
CA THR A 161 -1.34 16.94 2.96
C THR A 161 -2.39 17.49 3.93
N LEU A 162 -3.52 16.79 4.10
CA LEU A 162 -4.62 17.20 4.98
C LEU A 162 -4.18 17.23 6.45
N ILE A 163 -3.43 16.22 6.90
CA ILE A 163 -2.86 16.15 8.25
C ILE A 163 -1.86 17.30 8.46
N SER A 164 -0.95 17.50 7.49
CA SER A 164 0.09 18.54 7.58
C SER A 164 -0.51 19.95 7.60
N VAL A 165 -1.48 20.24 6.73
CA VAL A 165 -2.18 21.53 6.70
C VAL A 165 -2.99 21.74 7.97
N SER A 166 -3.70 20.72 8.46
CA SER A 166 -4.43 20.80 9.73
C SER A 166 -3.50 21.15 10.89
N TYR A 167 -2.33 20.51 10.96
CA TYR A 167 -1.34 20.76 12.01
C TYR A 167 -0.75 22.19 11.91
N CYS A 168 -0.32 22.61 10.71
CA CYS A 168 0.25 23.93 10.49
C CYS A 168 -0.75 25.08 10.71
N ALA A 169 -2.02 24.88 10.35
CA ALA A 169 -3.10 25.86 10.54
C ALA A 169 -3.70 25.84 11.96
N ASN A 170 -3.21 24.97 12.85
CA ASN A 170 -3.76 24.72 14.19
C ASN A 170 -5.26 24.35 14.18
N LEU A 171 -5.70 23.64 13.13
CA LEU A 171 -7.04 23.06 12.99
C LEU A 171 -7.08 21.65 13.63
N ILE A 172 -6.57 21.56 14.86
CA ILE A 172 -6.25 20.28 15.52
C ILE A 172 -7.51 19.46 15.81
N ARG A 173 -8.61 20.11 16.19
CA ARG A 173 -9.88 19.40 16.49
C ARG A 173 -10.48 18.76 15.24
N PHE A 174 -10.53 19.51 14.15
CA PHE A 174 -11.02 19.00 12.86
C PHE A 174 -10.11 17.92 12.30
N GLY A 175 -8.79 18.13 12.31
CA GLY A 175 -7.87 17.13 11.78
C GLY A 175 -7.86 15.84 12.59
N ALA A 176 -8.00 15.90 13.92
CA ALA A 176 -8.12 14.69 14.75
C ALA A 176 -9.33 13.82 14.39
N MET A 177 -10.48 14.45 14.11
CA MET A 177 -11.68 13.72 13.66
C MET A 177 -11.50 13.15 12.26
N VAL A 178 -10.93 13.96 11.36
CA VAL A 178 -10.63 13.57 9.97
C VAL A 178 -9.68 12.38 9.92
N MET A 179 -8.66 12.34 10.79
CA MET A 179 -7.72 11.23 10.92
C MET A 179 -8.43 9.91 11.31
N VAL A 180 -9.27 9.93 12.35
CA VAL A 180 -10.04 8.74 12.76
C VAL A 180 -11.01 8.27 11.68
N LEU A 181 -11.65 9.21 10.96
CA LEU A 181 -12.51 8.87 9.83
C LEU A 181 -11.71 8.28 8.66
N HIS A 182 -10.52 8.82 8.39
CA HIS A 182 -9.64 8.31 7.35
C HIS A 182 -9.19 6.88 7.65
N ASP A 183 -8.76 6.59 8.88
CA ASP A 183 -8.37 5.24 9.30
C ASP A 183 -9.49 4.22 9.11
N ALA A 184 -10.75 4.61 9.33
CA ALA A 184 -11.91 3.77 9.07
C ALA A 184 -12.16 3.56 7.55
N SER A 185 -11.94 4.60 6.73
CA SER A 185 -12.14 4.52 5.28
C SER A 185 -11.03 3.77 4.55
N ASP A 186 -9.79 3.88 5.02
CA ASP A 186 -8.61 3.27 4.41
C ASP A 186 -8.65 1.75 4.53
N TYR A 187 -9.31 1.23 5.57
CA TYR A 187 -9.65 -0.19 5.68
C TYR A 187 -10.41 -0.70 4.45
N ILE A 188 -11.37 0.07 3.92
CA ILE A 188 -12.21 -0.33 2.79
C ILE A 188 -11.44 -0.22 1.47
N LEU A 189 -10.55 0.76 1.36
CA LEU A 189 -9.74 1.01 0.16
C LEU A 189 -8.57 0.01 0.00
N GLU A 190 -8.03 -0.52 1.09
CA GLU A 190 -6.87 -1.45 1.07
C GLU A 190 -7.27 -2.92 0.82
N VAL A 191 -8.56 -3.28 1.03
CA VAL A 191 -9.13 -4.64 0.87
C VAL A 191 -9.60 -4.90 -0.56
#